data_AF-A0A662F4L7-F1
#
_entry.id   AF-A0A662F4L7-F1
#
_cell.length_a   1.000
_cell.length_b   1.000
_cell.length_c   1.000
_cell.angle_alpha   90.00
_cell.angle_beta   90.00
_cell.angle_gamma   90.00
#
_symmetry.space_group_name_H-M   'P 1'
#
loop_
_entity.id
_entity.type
_entity.pdbx_description
1 polymer ?
#
loop_
_entity_poly.entity_id
_entity_poly.type
_entity_poly.pdbx_seq_one_letter_code
_entity_poly.pdbx_strand_id
1 'polypeptide(L)'
;MPKVKETPNRVIVHVGDLWKKYHRASPKVRKRWKFRIKDVGRVEHSELILCKPPNKDWQVYGWSFSKKQVRKGKRKLIVSDVKAFEILQGLKEGGELRGWKVVFKK
;
A
#
# COMPACT_ATOMS: atom_id res chain seq x y z
N MET A 1 7.79 -11.34 -3.42
CA MET A 1 7.05 -10.51 -4.39
C MET A 1 6.16 -9.54 -3.64
N PRO A 2 6.20 -8.24 -3.95
CA PRO A 2 5.33 -7.25 -3.32
C PRO A 2 3.87 -7.47 -3.68
N LYS A 3 2.97 -7.19 -2.74
CA LYS A 3 1.55 -7.43 -2.89
C LYS A 3 0.85 -6.13 -3.28
N VAL A 4 0.31 -6.12 -4.49
CA VAL A 4 -0.61 -5.08 -4.97
C VAL A 4 -2.01 -5.68 -5.04
N LYS A 5 -2.90 -5.24 -4.15
CA LYS A 5 -4.30 -5.63 -4.12
C LYS A 5 -5.14 -4.56 -4.80
N GLU A 6 -6.15 -4.98 -5.54
CA GLU A 6 -7.15 -4.09 -6.12
C GLU A 6 -8.50 -4.40 -5.48
N THR A 7 -9.24 -3.36 -5.13
CA THR A 7 -10.64 -3.42 -4.68
C THR A 7 -11.50 -2.67 -5.71
N PRO A 8 -12.83 -2.59 -5.55
CA PRO A 8 -13.67 -1.85 -6.50
C PRO A 8 -13.19 -0.41 -6.72
N ASN A 9 -12.77 0.29 -5.65
CA ASN A 9 -12.48 1.73 -5.67
C ASN A 9 -11.02 2.09 -5.35
N ARG A 10 -10.21 1.14 -4.87
CA ARG A 10 -8.85 1.41 -4.38
C ARG A 10 -7.81 0.44 -4.95
N VAL A 11 -6.57 0.92 -5.06
CA VAL A 11 -5.37 0.09 -5.25
C VAL A 11 -4.55 0.17 -3.97
N ILE A 12 -4.26 -0.99 -3.36
CA ILE A 12 -3.50 -1.10 -2.13
C ILE A 12 -2.13 -1.70 -2.46
N VAL A 13 -1.07 -0.96 -2.14
CA VAL A 13 0.32 -1.40 -2.25
C VAL A 13 0.83 -1.72 -0.86
N HIS A 14 1.07 -3.00 -0.57
CA HIS A 14 1.66 -3.41 0.70
C HIS A 14 3.16 -3.15 0.70
N VAL A 15 3.67 -2.68 1.84
CA VAL A 15 5.10 -2.41 2.07
C VAL A 15 5.68 -3.52 2.96
N GLY A 16 6.85 -4.01 2.57
CA GLY A 16 7.56 -5.08 3.24
C GLY A 16 6.76 -6.38 3.34
N ASP A 17 7.01 -7.10 4.43
CA ASP A 17 6.50 -8.46 4.64
C ASP A 17 5.47 -8.58 5.76
N LEU A 18 5.02 -7.46 6.33
CA LEU A 18 4.03 -7.46 7.41
C LEU A 18 2.69 -8.06 6.97
N TRP A 19 2.27 -7.83 5.72
CA TRP A 19 1.07 -8.47 5.15
C TRP A 19 1.21 -10.00 5.11
N LYS A 20 2.38 -10.54 4.78
CA LYS A 20 2.62 -12.00 4.80
C LYS A 20 2.51 -12.53 6.21
N LYS A 21 3.13 -11.84 7.18
CA LYS A 21 3.09 -12.21 8.61
C LYS A 21 1.66 -12.20 9.15
N TYR A 22 0.88 -11.17 8.82
CA TYR A 22 -0.53 -11.09 9.19
C TYR A 22 -1.34 -12.26 8.63
N HIS A 23 -1.22 -12.54 7.33
CA HIS A 23 -2.00 -13.60 6.68
C HIS A 23 -1.60 -15.03 7.09
N ARG A 24 -0.34 -15.25 7.49
CA ARG A 24 0.12 -16.53 8.04
C ARG A 24 -0.25 -16.74 9.51
N ALA A 25 -0.57 -15.68 10.24
CA ALA A 25 -0.88 -15.78 11.66
C ALA A 25 -2.21 -16.51 11.90
N SER A 26 -2.27 -17.25 13.01
CA SER A 26 -3.50 -17.91 13.45
C SER A 26 -4.63 -16.90 13.68
N PRO A 27 -5.91 -17.30 13.57
CA PRO A 27 -7.04 -16.40 13.80
C PRO A 27 -6.96 -15.68 15.16
N LYS A 28 -6.54 -16.38 16.23
CA LYS A 28 -6.35 -15.82 17.57
C LYS A 28 -5.32 -14.68 17.59
N VAL A 29 -4.22 -14.83 16.84
CA VAL A 29 -3.18 -13.81 16.74
C VAL A 29 -3.66 -12.64 15.87
N ARG A 30 -4.31 -12.89 14.74
CA ARG A 30 -4.82 -11.84 13.84
C ARG A 30 -5.76 -10.86 14.54
N LYS A 31 -6.66 -11.34 15.41
CA LYS A 31 -7.57 -10.50 16.22
C LYS A 31 -6.83 -9.47 17.09
N ARG A 32 -5.56 -9.72 17.43
CA ARG A 32 -4.73 -8.82 18.23
C ARG A 32 -3.98 -7.78 17.41
N TRP A 33 -3.95 -7.90 16.08
CA TRP A 33 -3.39 -6.87 15.21
C TRP A 33 -4.33 -5.68 15.15
N LYS A 34 -3.78 -4.48 15.26
CA LYS A 34 -4.54 -3.24 15.08
C LYS A 34 -4.16 -2.58 13.76
N PHE A 35 -5.11 -1.95 13.10
CA PHE A 35 -4.90 -1.21 11.87
C PHE A 35 -5.45 0.19 12.04
N ARG A 36 -4.79 1.17 11.42
CA ARG A 36 -5.31 2.53 11.32
C ARG A 36 -4.95 3.12 9.98
N ILE A 37 -5.84 3.97 9.47
CA ILE A 37 -5.58 4.80 8.30
C ILE A 37 -5.13 6.15 8.84
N LYS A 38 -3.97 6.61 8.41
CA LYS A 38 -3.49 7.95 8.69
C LYS A 38 -3.76 8.80 7.45
N ASP A 39 -4.66 9.76 7.59
CA ASP A 39 -4.70 10.87 6.65
C ASP A 39 -3.41 11.66 6.83
N VAL A 40 -2.69 11.83 5.73
CA VAL A 40 -1.40 12.51 5.69
C VAL A 40 -1.54 13.95 5.18
N GLY A 41 -2.76 14.51 5.24
CA GLY A 41 -3.05 15.89 4.86
C GLY A 41 -2.86 16.14 3.37
N ARG A 42 -3.10 15.11 2.55
CA ARG A 42 -2.85 15.16 1.10
C ARG A 42 -4.14 15.42 0.34
N VAL A 43 -4.02 16.26 -0.68
CA VAL A 43 -5.10 16.54 -1.62
C VAL A 43 -5.52 15.21 -2.27
N GLU A 44 -6.73 14.78 -1.96
CA GLU A 44 -7.49 13.73 -2.63
C GLU A 44 -6.93 12.29 -2.51
N HIS A 45 -7.50 11.52 -1.59
CA HIS A 45 -7.69 10.05 -1.64
C HIS A 45 -6.48 9.09 -1.50
N SER A 46 -5.27 9.59 -1.24
CA SER A 46 -4.11 8.75 -0.89
C SER A 46 -3.99 8.58 0.62
N GLU A 47 -4.02 7.35 1.10
CA GLU A 47 -4.10 6.99 2.52
C GLU A 47 -2.92 6.10 2.95
N LEU A 48 -2.26 6.45 4.05
CA LEU A 48 -1.24 5.60 4.65
C LEU A 48 -1.90 4.59 5.59
N ILE A 49 -1.67 3.30 5.36
CA ILE A 49 -2.13 2.22 6.25
C ILE A 49 -1.00 1.87 7.20
N LEU A 50 -1.28 1.98 8.49
CA LEU A 50 -0.39 1.53 9.56
C LEU A 50 -0.98 0.28 10.22
N CYS A 51 -0.10 -0.63 10.64
CA CYS A 51 -0.48 -1.77 11.47
C CYS A 51 0.34 -1.82 12.76
N LYS A 52 -0.25 -2.35 13.83
CA LYS A 52 0.41 -2.67 15.08
C LYS A 52 0.29 -4.19 15.31
N PRO A 53 1.34 -4.97 15.03
CA PRO A 53 1.40 -6.37 15.42
C PRO A 53 1.36 -6.50 16.96
N PRO A 54 1.02 -7.68 17.51
CA PRO A 54 1.03 -7.91 18.95
C PRO A 54 2.41 -7.62 19.53
N ASN A 55 2.45 -6.83 20.61
CA ASN A 55 3.67 -6.47 21.34
C ASN A 55 4.72 -5.73 20.48
N LYS A 56 4.29 -5.02 19.42
CA LYS A 56 5.16 -4.17 18.60
C LYS A 56 4.57 -2.78 18.42
N ASP A 57 5.37 -1.86 17.94
CA ASP A 57 4.92 -0.52 17.58
C ASP A 57 4.21 -0.45 16.23
N TRP A 58 3.56 0.69 16.01
CA TRP A 58 2.94 1.04 14.75
C TRP A 58 3.98 1.08 13.63
N GLN A 59 3.74 0.30 12.59
CA GLN A 59 4.60 0.18 11.41
C GLN A 59 3.81 0.43 10.14
N VAL A 60 4.50 0.85 9.09
CA VAL A 60 3.90 1.01 7.76
C VAL A 60 3.48 -0.35 7.22
N TYR A 61 2.20 -0.48 6.88
CA TYR A 61 1.63 -1.70 6.31
C TYR A 61 1.44 -1.60 4.80
N GLY A 62 1.12 -0.41 4.31
CA GLY A 62 0.92 -0.15 2.90
C GLY A 62 0.33 1.23 2.62
N TRP A 63 0.13 1.51 1.34
CA TRP A 63 -0.55 2.68 0.84
C TRP A 63 -1.84 2.29 0.12
N SER A 64 -2.91 3.05 0.33
CA SER A 64 -4.20 2.92 -0.34
C SER A 64 -4.41 4.13 -1.24
N PHE A 65 -4.61 3.89 -2.53
CA PHE A 65 -4.81 4.92 -3.54
C PHE A 65 -6.21 4.80 -4.13
N SER A 66 -6.86 5.92 -4.43
CA SER A 66 -8.07 5.90 -5.26
C SER A 66 -7.78 5.38 -6.67
N LYS A 67 -8.72 4.68 -7.29
CA LYS A 67 -8.65 4.32 -8.71
C LYS A 67 -8.63 5.52 -9.67
N LYS A 68 -9.00 6.70 -9.19
CA LYS A 68 -8.80 7.96 -9.90
C LYS A 68 -7.31 8.33 -9.98
N GLN A 69 -6.53 7.99 -8.95
CA GLN A 69 -5.10 8.27 -8.87
C GLN A 69 -4.26 7.15 -9.47
N VAL A 70 -4.56 5.90 -9.14
CA VAL A 70 -3.75 4.73 -9.50
C VAL A 70 -4.63 3.61 -10.00
N ARG A 71 -4.34 3.11 -11.20
CA ARG A 71 -4.95 1.93 -11.78
C ARG A 71 -3.94 0.80 -11.88
N LYS A 72 -4.38 -0.41 -11.57
CA LYS A 72 -3.56 -1.61 -11.67
C LYS A 72 -3.71 -2.21 -13.08
N GLY A 73 -2.59 -2.35 -13.79
CA GLY A 73 -2.47 -3.18 -14.98
C GLY A 73 -1.77 -4.50 -14.67
N LYS A 74 -1.45 -5.29 -15.70
CA LYS A 74 -0.83 -6.63 -15.55
C LYS A 74 0.43 -6.63 -14.66
N ARG A 75 1.44 -5.83 -15.00
CA ARG A 75 2.65 -5.60 -14.19
C ARG A 75 3.01 -4.10 -14.12
N LYS A 76 1.97 -3.26 -14.18
CA LYS A 76 2.12 -1.81 -14.24
C LYS A 76 1.17 -1.15 -13.25
N LEU A 77 1.61 -0.09 -12.60
CA LEU A 77 0.78 0.87 -11.89
C LEU A 77 0.70 2.11 -12.78
N ILE A 78 -0.48 2.40 -13.30
CA ILE A 78 -0.76 3.57 -14.12
C ILE A 78 -1.24 4.66 -13.17
N VAL A 79 -0.50 5.77 -13.12
CA VAL A 79 -0.68 6.81 -12.11
C VAL A 79 -1.06 8.11 -12.81
N SER A 80 -2.16 8.71 -12.42
CA SER A 80 -2.67 9.99 -12.97
C SER A 80 -2.58 11.15 -11.99
N ASP A 81 -2.10 10.90 -10.76
CA ASP A 81 -1.91 11.92 -9.74
C ASP A 81 -0.41 12.06 -9.40
N VAL A 82 0.07 13.31 -9.32
CA VAL A 82 1.49 13.62 -9.10
C VAL A 82 1.95 13.11 -7.74
N LYS A 83 1.15 13.30 -6.69
CA LYS A 83 1.51 12.86 -5.34
C LYS A 83 1.51 11.35 -5.20
N ALA A 84 0.53 10.67 -5.77
CA ALA A 84 0.54 9.20 -5.86
C ALA A 84 1.79 8.69 -6.61
N PHE A 85 2.24 9.40 -7.64
CA PHE A 85 3.43 9.02 -8.41
C PHE A 85 4.71 9.16 -7.60
N GLU A 86 4.90 10.28 -6.89
CA GLU A 86 6.04 10.49 -5.98
C GLU A 86 6.15 9.36 -4.95
N ILE A 87 5.04 8.97 -4.32
CA ILE A 87 5.01 7.89 -3.32
C ILE A 87 5.41 6.56 -3.95
N LEU A 88 4.80 6.22 -5.10
CA LEU A 88 5.07 4.95 -5.78
C LEU A 88 6.49 4.90 -6.33
N GLN A 89 7.08 6.03 -6.73
CA GLN A 89 8.50 6.10 -7.09
C GLN A 89 9.40 5.84 -5.90
N GLY A 90 9.16 6.49 -4.75
CA GLY A 90 9.94 6.21 -3.53
C GLY A 90 9.88 4.73 -3.11
N LEU A 91 8.70 4.10 -3.20
CA LEU A 91 8.55 2.66 -2.96
C LEU A 91 9.29 1.82 -4.02
N LYS A 92 9.33 2.28 -5.27
CA LYS A 92 10.04 1.60 -6.35
C LYS A 92 11.55 1.62 -6.13
N GLU A 93 12.10 2.77 -5.79
CA GLU A 93 13.51 2.99 -5.47
C GLU A 93 13.93 2.19 -4.23
N GLY A 94 13.08 2.15 -3.20
CA GLY A 94 13.28 1.31 -2.01
C GLY A 94 13.12 -0.21 -2.25
N GLY A 95 12.84 -0.66 -3.47
CA GLY A 95 12.70 -2.08 -3.82
C GLY A 95 11.35 -2.71 -3.47
N GLU A 96 10.45 -1.96 -2.84
CA GLU A 96 9.10 -2.40 -2.42
C GLU A 96 8.18 -2.68 -3.61
N LEU A 97 8.53 -2.25 -4.82
CA LEU A 97 7.80 -2.53 -6.06
C LEU A 97 8.61 -3.35 -7.06
N ARG A 98 9.47 -4.27 -6.59
CA ARG A 98 10.20 -5.18 -7.47
C ARG A 98 9.24 -5.97 -8.37
N GLY A 99 9.50 -5.95 -9.68
CA GLY A 99 8.66 -6.59 -10.70
C GLY A 99 7.45 -5.78 -11.19
N TRP A 100 7.18 -4.60 -10.62
CA TRP A 100 6.16 -3.66 -11.08
C TRP A 100 6.78 -2.47 -11.81
N LYS A 101 6.20 -2.04 -12.92
CA LYS A 101 6.52 -0.76 -13.58
C LYS A 101 5.57 0.32 -13.05
N VAL A 102 6.10 1.49 -12.68
CA VAL A 102 5.27 2.66 -12.36
C VAL A 102 5.26 3.55 -13.61
N VAL A 103 4.09 3.95 -14.08
CA VAL A 103 3.91 4.76 -15.30
C VAL A 103 3.04 5.96 -14.95
N PHE A 104 3.58 7.16 -15.12
CA PHE A 104 2.80 8.38 -14.96
C PHE A 104 2.07 8.69 -16.28
N LYS A 105 0.76 8.95 -16.21
CA LYS A 105 -0.09 9.37 -17.33
C LYS A 105 -0.93 10.55 -16.87
N LYS A 106 -0.50 11.74 -17.29
CA LYS A 106 -1.22 13.00 -17.10
C LYS A 106 -2.50 13.02 -17.94
#